data_AF-A0A8X8GAM3-F1
#
_entry.id   AF-A0A8X8GAM3-F1
#
_cell.length_a   1.000
_cell.length_b   1.000
_cell.length_c   1.000
_cell.angle_alpha   90.00
_cell.angle_beta   90.00
_cell.angle_gamma   90.00
#
_symmetry.space_group_name_H-M   'P 1'
#
loop_
_entity.id
_entity.type
_entity.pdbx_description
1 polymer ?
#
loop_
_entity_poly.entity_id
_entity_poly.type
_entity_poly.pdbx_seq_one_letter_code
_entity_poly.pdbx_strand_id
1 'polypeptide(L)'
;MKELILNNLFGLVATIAVSFIVYVLQDRKARSADRERIKQTKKEIIDTIEAYIINNQDISESVFLNFKNGIERANEIIIEKEWDSIALLQDISYRLQSSRHLAVDQKLEYANKLDIMIHGWSSSKKLSSEANNQNESEIIDKILNIVNETKRPEATSLISNLLKSRHFYRAEYEYNKQLRSDFISRITSSVLLGLAITSLFTFIFKVYFDRADYENDGLTKLVLTTQSNLNYIYGLILVVIVGSLFIVIRNSYLSRKRINRILQNKSRI
;
A
#
# COMPACT_ATOMS: atom_id res chain seq x y z
N MET A 1 -27.80 21.21 -34.83
CA MET A 1 -26.33 21.15 -34.65
C MET A 1 -25.86 21.78 -33.34
N LYS A 2 -26.21 23.04 -33.05
CA LYS A 2 -25.81 23.71 -31.78
C LYS A 2 -26.25 22.95 -30.53
N GLU A 3 -27.47 22.42 -30.51
CA GLU A 3 -28.00 21.64 -29.37
C GLU A 3 -27.29 20.30 -29.15
N LEU A 4 -26.92 19.59 -30.22
CA LEU A 4 -26.12 18.36 -30.13
C LEU A 4 -24.72 18.64 -29.55
N ILE A 5 -24.08 19.73 -29.98
CA ILE A 5 -22.78 20.15 -29.45
C ILE A 5 -22.91 20.53 -27.97
N LEU A 6 -23.96 21.29 -27.60
CA LEU A 6 -24.20 21.74 -26.23
C LEU A 6 -24.46 20.56 -25.29
N ASN A 7 -25.31 19.60 -25.69
CA ASN A 7 -25.62 18.42 -24.89
C ASN A 7 -24.42 17.49 -24.72
N ASN A 8 -23.62 17.30 -25.77
CA ASN A 8 -22.38 16.52 -25.69
C ASN A 8 -21.34 17.20 -24.79
N LEU A 9 -21.20 18.54 -24.88
CA LEU A 9 -20.31 19.31 -24.03
C LEU A 9 -20.74 19.22 -22.56
N PHE A 10 -22.03 19.34 -22.28
CA PHE A 10 -22.57 19.22 -20.93
C PHE A 10 -22.34 17.83 -20.34
N GLY A 11 -22.62 16.76 -21.10
CA GLY A 11 -22.36 15.38 -20.67
C GLY A 11 -20.87 15.12 -20.39
N LEU A 12 -19.98 15.69 -21.21
CA LEU A 12 -18.54 15.61 -21.01
C LEU A 12 -18.11 16.33 -19.73
N VAL A 13 -18.57 17.57 -19.52
CA VAL A 13 -18.27 18.36 -18.31
C VAL A 13 -18.81 17.66 -17.05
N ALA A 14 -20.04 17.13 -17.09
CA ALA A 14 -20.62 16.38 -16.00
C ALA A 14 -19.82 15.11 -15.67
N THR A 15 -19.38 14.37 -16.69
CA THR A 15 -18.55 13.17 -16.52
C THR A 15 -17.20 13.51 -15.88
N ILE A 16 -16.55 14.58 -16.32
CA ILE A 16 -15.29 15.07 -15.72
C ILE A 16 -15.52 15.45 -14.26
N ALA A 17 -16.57 16.21 -13.96
CA ALA A 17 -16.88 16.66 -12.60
C ALA A 17 -17.15 15.48 -11.65
N VAL A 18 -17.97 14.51 -12.06
CA VAL A 18 -18.25 13.30 -11.26
C VAL A 18 -16.99 12.47 -11.06
N SER A 19 -16.19 12.26 -12.11
CA SER A 19 -14.94 11.50 -12.03
C SER A 19 -13.94 12.16 -11.07
N PHE A 20 -13.86 13.49 -11.08
CA PHE A 20 -13.00 14.25 -10.17
C PHE A 20 -13.44 14.11 -8.71
N ILE A 21 -14.74 14.22 -8.43
CA ILE A 21 -15.27 14.04 -7.07
C ILE A 21 -15.00 12.63 -6.56
N VAL A 22 -15.26 11.60 -7.38
CA VAL A 22 -14.98 10.20 -7.03
C VAL A 22 -13.50 9.99 -6.75
N TYR A 23 -12.62 10.54 -7.59
CA TYR A 23 -11.17 10.48 -7.39
C TYR A 23 -10.75 11.10 -6.04
N VAL A 24 -11.26 12.28 -5.69
CA VAL A 24 -10.96 12.94 -4.41
C VAL A 24 -11.41 12.10 -3.21
N LEU A 25 -12.60 11.51 -3.29
CA LEU A 25 -13.11 10.63 -2.22
C LEU A 25 -12.28 9.35 -2.09
N GLN A 26 -11.89 8.74 -3.21
CA GLN A 26 -11.02 7.57 -3.22
C GLN A 26 -9.63 7.88 -2.64
N ASP A 27 -9.03 9.01 -3.01
CA ASP A 27 -7.72 9.41 -2.50
C ASP A 27 -7.72 9.67 -0.99
N ARG A 28 -8.75 10.37 -0.48
CA ARG A 28 -8.91 10.58 0.97
C ARG A 28 -9.03 9.26 1.74
N LYS A 29 -9.87 8.34 1.24
CA LYS A 29 -10.06 7.03 1.87
C LYS A 29 -8.78 6.20 1.85
N ALA A 30 -8.05 6.23 0.74
CA ALA A 30 -6.77 5.55 0.63
C ALA A 30 -5.73 6.09 1.61
N ARG A 31 -5.52 7.42 1.67
CA ARG A 31 -4.59 8.03 2.64
C ARG A 31 -4.96 7.73 4.08
N SER A 32 -6.24 7.63 4.39
CA SER A 32 -6.69 7.23 5.72
C SER A 32 -6.38 5.76 6.01
N ALA A 33 -6.61 4.88 5.04
CA ALA A 33 -6.29 3.46 5.17
C ALA A 33 -4.77 3.23 5.30
N ASP A 34 -3.96 3.94 4.53
CA ASP A 34 -2.50 3.83 4.60
C ASP A 34 -1.97 4.27 5.97
N ARG A 35 -2.48 5.38 6.51
CA ARG A 35 -2.14 5.83 7.87
C ARG A 35 -2.53 4.82 8.94
N GLU A 36 -3.72 4.24 8.83
CA GLU A 36 -4.19 3.24 9.78
C GLU A 36 -3.37 1.95 9.69
N ARG A 37 -3.03 1.50 8.47
CA ARG A 37 -2.16 0.33 8.31
C ARG A 37 -0.77 0.57 8.88
N ILE A 38 -0.15 1.73 8.62
CA ILE A 38 1.15 2.08 9.23
C ILE A 38 1.04 2.02 10.76
N LYS A 39 0.00 2.62 11.33
CA LYS A 39 -0.24 2.60 12.78
C LYS A 39 -0.40 1.17 13.32
N GLN A 40 -1.11 0.31 12.60
CA GLN A 40 -1.30 -1.09 12.98
C GLN A 40 0.01 -1.89 12.89
N THR A 41 0.76 -1.77 11.80
CA THR A 41 2.09 -2.40 11.65
C THR A 41 3.03 -1.95 12.76
N LYS A 42 3.06 -0.64 13.05
CA LYS A 42 3.84 -0.07 14.15
C LYS A 42 3.47 -0.70 15.50
N LYS A 43 2.17 -0.79 15.76
CA LYS A 43 1.65 -1.42 16.98
C LYS A 43 2.04 -2.89 17.07
N GLU A 44 1.92 -3.65 15.98
CA GLU A 44 2.26 -5.07 15.94
C GLU A 44 3.75 -5.32 16.22
N ILE A 45 4.64 -4.47 15.69
CA ILE A 45 6.08 -4.50 16.00
C ILE A 45 6.31 -4.30 17.50
N ILE A 46 5.74 -3.24 18.06
CA ILE A 46 5.85 -2.92 19.49
C ILE A 46 5.30 -4.07 20.35
N ASP A 47 4.09 -4.55 20.05
CA ASP A 47 3.43 -5.63 20.80
C ASP A 47 4.27 -6.91 20.79
N THR A 48 4.86 -7.25 19.65
CA THR A 48 5.69 -8.44 19.49
C THR A 48 6.95 -8.32 20.35
N ILE A 49 7.69 -7.23 20.23
CA ILE A 49 8.95 -7.06 20.98
C ILE A 49 8.69 -6.90 22.49
N GLU A 50 7.64 -6.18 22.86
CA GLU A 50 7.21 -6.04 24.25
C GLU A 50 6.93 -7.42 24.87
N ALA A 51 6.21 -8.29 24.16
CA ALA A 51 5.95 -9.65 24.64
C ALA A 51 7.24 -10.44 24.88
N TYR A 52 8.25 -10.29 24.02
CA TYR A 52 9.55 -10.96 24.21
C TYR A 52 10.29 -10.40 25.44
N ILE A 53 10.27 -9.08 25.64
CA ILE A 53 10.89 -8.43 26.82
C ILE A 53 10.21 -8.89 28.11
N ILE A 54 8.87 -8.89 28.15
CA ILE A 54 8.09 -9.33 29.32
C ILE A 54 8.38 -10.79 29.64
N ASN A 55 8.53 -11.63 28.62
CA ASN A 55 8.85 -13.05 28.75
C ASN A 55 10.35 -13.32 29.00
N ASN A 56 11.15 -12.28 29.25
CA ASN A 56 12.59 -12.38 29.53
C ASN A 56 13.38 -13.13 28.45
N GLN A 57 12.94 -13.07 27.20
CA GLN A 57 13.69 -13.63 26.07
C GLN A 57 14.79 -12.66 25.67
N ASP A 58 16.00 -13.18 25.44
CA ASP A 58 17.10 -12.38 24.96
C ASP A 58 16.89 -12.02 23.49
N ILE A 59 16.90 -10.72 23.17
CA ILE A 59 16.67 -10.22 21.82
C ILE A 59 17.94 -9.49 21.40
N SER A 60 18.59 -10.00 20.35
CA SER A 60 19.67 -9.28 19.70
C SER A 60 19.12 -8.24 18.72
N GLU A 61 19.91 -7.22 18.40
CA GLU A 61 19.56 -6.18 17.41
C GLU A 61 19.20 -6.79 16.04
N SER A 62 19.89 -7.87 15.65
CA SER A 62 19.60 -8.56 14.38
C SER A 62 18.25 -9.27 14.39
N VAL A 63 17.88 -9.92 15.50
CA VAL A 63 16.57 -10.55 15.67
C VAL A 63 15.47 -9.50 15.67
N PHE A 64 15.70 -8.38 16.35
CA PHE A 64 14.80 -7.23 16.35
C PHE A 64 14.54 -6.68 14.95
N LEU A 65 15.60 -6.42 14.17
CA LEU A 65 15.49 -5.95 12.79
C LEU A 65 14.80 -6.99 11.90
N ASN A 66 15.05 -8.28 12.14
CA ASN A 66 14.35 -9.35 11.43
C ASN A 66 12.85 -9.37 11.73
N PHE A 67 12.42 -9.11 12.97
CA PHE A 67 11.01 -8.96 13.31
C PHE A 67 10.40 -7.75 12.63
N LYS A 68 11.04 -6.57 12.72
CA LYS A 68 10.61 -5.37 12.01
C LYS A 68 10.41 -5.66 10.51
N ASN A 69 11.46 -6.15 9.85
CA ASN A 69 11.43 -6.47 8.43
C ASN A 69 10.41 -7.58 8.10
N GLY A 70 10.20 -8.54 9.01
CA GLY A 70 9.20 -9.60 8.88
C GLY A 70 7.77 -9.06 8.89
N ILE A 71 7.46 -8.21 9.85
CA ILE A 71 6.14 -7.60 10.05
C ILE A 71 5.84 -6.57 8.95
N GLU A 72 6.84 -5.77 8.56
CA GLU A 72 6.76 -4.86 7.40
C GLU A 72 6.43 -5.60 6.11
N ARG A 73 7.10 -6.73 5.86
CA ARG A 73 6.80 -7.60 4.71
C ARG A 73 5.42 -8.23 4.79
N ALA A 74 4.99 -8.68 5.98
CA ALA A 74 3.67 -9.27 6.17
C ALA A 74 2.55 -8.26 5.89
N ASN A 75 2.75 -7.01 6.28
CA ASN A 75 1.79 -5.92 6.10
C ASN A 75 1.96 -5.15 4.77
N GLU A 76 2.91 -5.55 3.91
CA GLU A 76 3.21 -4.88 2.63
C GLU A 76 3.52 -3.38 2.79
N ILE A 77 4.18 -2.98 3.90
CA ILE A 77 4.47 -1.58 4.27
C ILE A 77 5.91 -1.44 4.73
N ILE A 78 6.58 -0.36 4.33
CA ILE A 78 7.90 0.03 4.82
C ILE A 78 7.71 1.23 5.75
N ILE A 79 8.16 1.11 7.00
CA ILE A 79 8.08 2.22 7.96
C ILE A 79 9.32 3.11 7.76
N GLU A 80 9.12 4.43 7.86
CA GLU A 80 10.14 5.46 7.66
C GLU A 80 11.44 5.23 8.45
N LYS A 81 12.55 5.76 7.92
CA LYS A 81 13.91 5.65 8.46
C LYS A 81 14.06 6.24 9.87
N GLU A 82 13.17 7.14 10.28
CA GLU A 82 13.17 7.76 11.61
C GLU A 82 12.78 6.77 12.72
N TRP A 83 12.19 5.63 12.37
CA TRP A 83 11.89 4.53 13.27
C TRP A 83 13.05 3.53 13.33
N ASP A 84 14.18 4.00 13.86
CA ASP A 84 15.35 3.19 14.16
C ASP A 84 15.09 2.27 15.36
N SER A 85 15.88 1.20 15.51
CA SER A 85 15.75 0.21 16.59
C SER A 85 15.75 0.86 17.97
N ILE A 86 16.55 1.92 18.15
CA ILE A 86 16.62 2.69 19.39
C ILE A 86 15.30 3.44 19.66
N ALA A 87 14.74 4.13 18.65
CA ALA A 87 13.49 4.88 18.80
C ALA A 87 12.33 3.95 19.17
N LEU A 88 12.28 2.76 18.56
CA LEU A 88 11.33 1.72 18.91
C LEU A 88 11.50 1.20 20.34
N LEU A 89 12.73 0.96 20.80
CA LEU A 89 12.99 0.55 22.18
C LEU A 89 12.58 1.65 23.18
N GLN A 90 12.77 2.92 22.83
CA GLN A 90 12.29 4.06 23.63
C GLN A 90 10.76 4.11 23.71
N ASP A 91 10.07 3.87 22.59
CA ASP A 91 8.60 3.79 22.55
C ASP A 91 8.08 2.64 23.42
N ILE A 92 8.74 1.47 23.36
CA ILE A 92 8.43 0.32 24.22
C ILE A 92 8.67 0.66 25.69
N SER A 93 9.80 1.31 26.01
CA SER A 93 10.12 1.77 27.37
C SER A 93 9.02 2.67 27.92
N TYR A 94 8.63 3.69 27.16
CA TYR A 94 7.54 4.60 27.54
C TYR A 94 6.23 3.85 27.78
N ARG A 95 5.89 2.88 26.94
CA ARG A 95 4.66 2.08 27.05
C ARG A 95 4.66 1.17 28.28
N LEU A 96 5.78 0.51 28.59
CA LEU A 96 5.92 -0.32 29.79
C LEU A 96 5.84 0.53 31.07
N GLN A 97 6.48 1.71 31.08
CA GLN A 97 6.40 2.64 32.22
C GLN A 97 5.00 3.20 32.44
N SER A 98 4.28 3.51 31.36
CA SER A 98 2.91 4.03 31.41
C SER A 98 1.85 2.94 31.64
N SER A 99 2.21 1.66 31.53
CA SER A 99 1.29 0.54 31.77
C SER A 99 0.72 0.57 33.19
N ARG A 100 -0.60 0.44 33.31
CA ARG A 100 -1.31 0.34 34.60
C ARG A 100 -1.29 -1.06 35.20
N HIS A 101 -0.89 -2.05 34.40
CA HIS A 101 -0.98 -3.48 34.76
C HIS A 101 0.33 -4.03 35.32
N LEU A 102 1.42 -3.26 35.26
CA LEU A 102 2.73 -3.66 35.76
C LEU A 102 2.98 -3.07 37.15
N ALA A 103 3.50 -3.92 38.05
CA ALA A 103 3.97 -3.47 39.35
C ALA A 103 5.21 -2.57 39.21
N VAL A 104 5.46 -1.72 40.21
CA VAL A 104 6.61 -0.78 40.20
C VAL A 104 7.94 -1.51 40.03
N ASP A 105 8.11 -2.66 40.70
CA ASP A 105 9.33 -3.46 40.61
C ASP A 105 9.56 -4.02 39.19
N GLN A 106 8.49 -4.48 38.54
CA GLN A 106 8.55 -4.98 37.16
C GLN A 106 8.91 -3.85 36.18
N LYS A 107 8.34 -2.66 36.37
CA LYS A 107 8.68 -1.49 35.55
C LYS A 107 10.15 -1.13 35.68
N LEU A 108 10.72 -1.20 36.87
CA LEU A 108 12.13 -0.92 37.10
C LEU A 108 13.03 -1.99 36.48
N GLU A 109 12.65 -3.27 36.58
CA GLU A 109 13.36 -4.37 35.92
C GLU A 109 13.39 -4.20 34.40
N TYR A 110 12.24 -3.91 33.78
CA TYR A 110 12.16 -3.74 32.33
C TYR A 110 12.86 -2.48 31.84
N ALA A 111 12.81 -1.38 32.60
CA ALA A 111 13.61 -0.19 32.30
C ALA A 111 15.10 -0.51 32.23
N ASN A 112 15.63 -1.22 33.23
CA ASN A 112 17.05 -1.59 33.27
C ASN A 112 17.44 -2.47 32.07
N LYS A 113 16.61 -3.46 31.70
CA LYS A 113 16.85 -4.30 30.52
C LYS A 113 16.89 -3.48 29.24
N LEU A 114 15.92 -2.59 29.07
CA LEU A 114 15.83 -1.72 27.90
C LEU A 114 17.02 -0.76 27.80
N ASP A 115 17.46 -0.18 28.92
CA ASP A 115 18.64 0.69 28.94
C ASP A 115 19.92 -0.07 28.53
N ILE A 116 20.09 -1.30 29.03
CA ILE A 116 21.21 -2.18 28.64
C ILE A 116 21.15 -2.48 27.13
N MET A 117 19.97 -2.81 26.59
CA MET A 117 19.78 -3.06 25.16
C MET A 117 20.08 -1.81 24.32
N ILE A 118 19.54 -0.65 24.70
CA ILE A 118 19.77 0.63 24.00
C ILE A 118 21.27 0.96 23.97
N HIS A 119 21.95 0.83 25.12
CA HIS A 119 23.39 1.11 25.20
C HIS A 119 24.19 0.08 24.39
N GLY A 120 23.85 -1.20 24.48
CA GLY A 120 24.49 -2.27 23.71
C GLY A 120 24.37 -2.06 22.21
N TRP A 121 23.17 -1.75 21.72
CA TRP A 121 22.88 -1.59 20.30
C TRP A 121 23.43 -0.28 19.73
N SER A 122 23.45 0.79 20.52
CA SER A 122 24.13 2.03 20.13
C SER A 122 25.64 1.84 19.90
N SER A 123 26.24 0.84 20.57
CA SER A 123 27.67 0.54 20.52
C SER A 123 28.04 -0.52 19.46
N SER A 124 27.09 -1.36 19.04
CA SER A 124 27.31 -2.56 18.21
C SER A 124 27.07 -2.40 16.72
N LYS A 125 27.04 -1.16 16.20
CA LYS A 125 26.84 -0.81 14.78
C LYS A 125 27.96 -1.38 13.89
N LYS A 126 28.01 -2.70 13.75
CA LYS A 126 28.98 -3.52 13.01
C LYS A 126 28.28 -4.14 11.81
N LEU A 127 29.04 -4.19 10.72
CA LEU A 127 28.60 -4.32 9.34
C LEU A 127 27.94 -5.61 8.89
N SER A 128 28.04 -6.69 9.67
CA SER A 128 27.74 -8.02 9.17
C SER A 128 26.24 -8.28 8.98
N SER A 129 25.36 -7.47 9.56
CA SER A 129 23.90 -7.65 9.43
C SER A 129 23.28 -7.04 8.17
N GLU A 130 24.05 -6.29 7.38
CA GLU A 130 23.53 -5.46 6.28
C GLU A 130 23.72 -6.09 4.88
N ALA A 131 24.49 -7.17 4.77
CA ALA A 131 24.72 -7.91 3.53
C ALA A 131 23.59 -8.91 3.28
N ASN A 132 22.88 -8.80 2.15
CA ASN A 132 21.60 -9.50 1.92
C ASN A 132 21.75 -10.67 0.92
N ASN A 133 22.96 -10.97 0.44
CA ASN A 133 23.26 -12.06 -0.48
C ASN A 133 24.70 -12.58 -0.31
N GLN A 134 24.93 -13.89 -0.58
CA GLN A 134 26.26 -14.52 -0.53
C GLN A 134 27.30 -13.79 -1.39
N ASN A 135 26.92 -13.37 -2.61
CA ASN A 135 27.79 -12.59 -3.49
C ASN A 135 28.18 -11.22 -2.92
N GLU A 136 27.30 -10.58 -2.14
CA GLU A 136 27.61 -9.29 -1.53
C GLU A 136 28.59 -9.46 -0.36
N SER A 137 28.40 -10.49 0.46
CA SER A 137 29.35 -10.85 1.52
C SER A 137 30.73 -11.11 0.94
N GLU A 138 30.84 -11.90 -0.13
CA GLU A 138 32.12 -12.18 -0.79
C GLU A 138 32.81 -10.92 -1.32
N ILE A 139 32.05 -9.97 -1.88
CA ILE A 139 32.60 -8.70 -2.37
C ILE A 139 33.05 -7.83 -1.21
N ILE A 140 32.27 -7.77 -0.13
CA ILE A 140 32.62 -7.03 1.10
C ILE A 140 33.91 -7.59 1.70
N ASP A 141 34.01 -8.91 1.81
CA ASP A 141 35.21 -9.57 2.33
C ASP A 141 36.43 -9.30 1.44
N LYS A 142 36.26 -9.33 0.12
CA LYS A 142 37.32 -8.93 -0.83
C LYS A 142 37.75 -7.49 -0.63
N ILE A 143 36.82 -6.56 -0.42
CA ILE A 143 37.14 -5.14 -0.16
C ILE A 143 37.88 -5.00 1.18
N LEU A 144 37.42 -5.64 2.25
CA LEU A 144 38.03 -5.58 3.58
C LEU A 144 39.41 -6.25 3.65
N ASN A 145 39.69 -7.19 2.75
CA ASN A 145 41.01 -7.82 2.60
C ASN A 145 42.01 -6.92 1.84
N ILE A 146 41.54 -6.01 0.99
CA ILE A 146 42.39 -5.05 0.26
C ILE A 146 42.69 -3.80 1.11
N VAL A 147 41.81 -3.45 2.05
CA VAL A 147 41.95 -2.27 2.90
C VAL A 147 42.95 -2.53 4.03
N ASN A 148 43.89 -1.60 4.20
CA ASN A 148 44.84 -1.61 5.33
C ASN A 148 44.13 -1.73 6.68
N GLU A 149 44.74 -2.47 7.60
CA GLU A 149 44.15 -2.83 8.89
C GLU A 149 43.75 -1.61 9.75
N THR A 150 44.50 -0.51 9.64
CA THR A 150 44.22 0.78 10.30
C THR A 150 42.99 1.51 9.72
N LYS A 151 42.64 1.27 8.45
CA LYS A 151 41.49 1.88 7.76
C LYS A 151 40.27 0.97 7.67
N ARG A 152 40.39 -0.30 8.11
CA ARG A 152 39.26 -1.24 8.13
C ARG A 152 38.03 -0.68 8.84
N PRO A 153 38.11 -0.05 10.03
CA PRO A 153 36.92 0.47 10.71
C PRO A 153 36.15 1.49 9.85
N GLU A 154 36.87 2.41 9.21
CA GLU A 154 36.31 3.45 8.33
C GLU A 154 35.69 2.85 7.07
N ALA A 155 36.41 1.97 6.36
CA ALA A 155 35.89 1.28 5.16
C ALA A 155 34.64 0.47 5.47
N THR A 156 34.63 -0.17 6.64
CA THR A 156 33.51 -0.94 7.13
C THR A 156 32.32 0.03 7.34
N SER A 157 32.47 1.13 8.08
CA SER A 157 31.40 2.15 8.22
C SER A 157 30.83 2.65 6.89
N LEU A 158 31.68 2.92 5.90
CA LEU A 158 31.25 3.37 4.57
C LEU A 158 30.45 2.30 3.81
N ILE A 159 30.87 1.04 3.86
CA ILE A 159 30.14 -0.08 3.25
C ILE A 159 28.77 -0.25 3.91
N SER A 160 28.67 -0.13 5.24
CA SER A 160 27.38 -0.19 5.98
C SER A 160 26.41 0.87 5.45
N ASN A 161 26.90 2.11 5.37
CA ASN A 161 26.10 3.24 4.92
C ASN A 161 25.63 3.05 3.46
N LEU A 162 26.48 2.47 2.61
CA LEU A 162 26.14 2.17 1.22
C LEU A 162 25.06 1.07 1.13
N LEU A 163 25.18 -0.01 1.90
CA LEU A 163 24.19 -1.09 1.94
C LEU A 163 22.84 -0.59 2.46
N LYS A 164 22.84 0.19 3.56
CA LYS A 164 21.62 0.83 4.10
C LYS A 164 20.96 1.74 3.07
N SER A 165 21.75 2.58 2.42
CA SER A 165 21.28 3.48 1.36
C SER A 165 20.64 2.69 0.22
N ARG A 166 21.27 1.61 -0.24
CA ARG A 166 20.74 0.76 -1.32
C ARG A 166 19.45 0.04 -0.94
N HIS A 167 19.39 -0.56 0.25
CA HIS A 167 18.16 -1.22 0.74
C HIS A 167 17.01 -0.23 0.79
N PHE A 168 17.27 0.97 1.30
CA PHE A 168 16.30 2.06 1.30
C PHE A 168 15.84 2.42 -0.11
N TYR A 169 16.76 2.69 -1.05
CA TYR A 169 16.38 3.04 -2.42
C TYR A 169 15.61 1.93 -3.14
N ARG A 170 15.93 0.66 -2.87
CA ARG A 170 15.18 -0.47 -3.44
C ARG A 170 13.77 -0.55 -2.87
N ALA A 171 13.64 -0.43 -1.55
CA ALA A 171 12.37 -0.43 -0.86
C ALA A 171 11.49 0.75 -1.32
N GLU A 172 12.08 1.94 -1.41
CA GLU A 172 11.45 3.15 -1.92
C GLU A 172 11.05 3.02 -3.40
N TYR A 173 11.89 2.42 -4.23
CA TYR A 173 11.57 2.17 -5.64
C TYR A 173 10.38 1.23 -5.79
N GLU A 174 10.35 0.12 -5.05
CA GLU A 174 9.22 -0.81 -5.08
C GLU A 174 7.94 -0.16 -4.56
N TYR A 175 8.04 0.62 -3.48
CA TYR A 175 6.94 1.41 -2.94
C TYR A 175 6.40 2.43 -3.95
N ASN A 176 7.28 3.22 -4.57
CA ASN A 176 6.91 4.22 -5.59
C ASN A 176 6.32 3.55 -6.85
N LYS A 177 6.82 2.39 -7.24
CA LYS A 177 6.25 1.60 -8.33
C LYS A 177 4.84 1.11 -8.00
N GLN A 178 4.62 0.66 -6.77
CA GLN A 178 3.31 0.24 -6.28
C GLN A 178 2.34 1.42 -6.18
N LEU A 179 2.77 2.55 -5.62
CA LEU A 179 2.01 3.80 -5.60
C LEU A 179 1.59 4.25 -7.00
N ARG A 180 2.51 4.19 -7.98
CA ARG A 180 2.21 4.55 -9.37
C ARG A 180 1.17 3.60 -9.99
N SER A 181 1.29 2.30 -9.73
CA SER A 181 0.30 1.32 -10.17
C SER A 181 -1.07 1.57 -9.54
N ASP A 182 -1.10 1.87 -8.24
CA ASP A 182 -2.33 2.14 -7.49
C ASP A 182 -2.97 3.47 -7.91
N PHE A 183 -2.16 4.48 -8.23
CA PHE A 183 -2.63 5.75 -8.78
C PHE A 183 -3.31 5.55 -10.15
N ILE A 184 -2.66 4.80 -11.06
CA ILE A 184 -3.24 4.48 -12.36
C ILE A 184 -4.53 3.67 -12.21
N SER A 185 -4.57 2.70 -11.29
CA SER A 185 -5.77 1.89 -11.03
C SER A 185 -6.92 2.73 -10.43
N ARG A 186 -6.63 3.70 -9.56
CA ARG A 186 -7.62 4.64 -9.01
C ARG A 186 -8.19 5.58 -10.09
N ILE A 187 -7.34 6.15 -10.94
CA ILE A 187 -7.81 6.98 -12.06
C ILE A 187 -8.71 6.17 -12.99
N THR A 188 -8.23 5.01 -13.44
CA THR A 188 -9.01 4.16 -14.37
C THR A 188 -10.33 3.70 -13.77
N SER A 189 -10.33 3.26 -12.50
CA SER A 189 -11.58 2.87 -11.82
C SER A 189 -12.54 4.04 -11.60
N SER A 190 -12.03 5.25 -11.32
CA SER A 190 -12.84 6.46 -11.17
C SER A 190 -13.51 6.86 -12.49
N VAL A 191 -12.76 6.82 -13.61
CA VAL A 191 -13.30 7.10 -14.95
C VAL A 191 -14.37 6.07 -15.32
N LEU A 192 -14.11 4.77 -15.08
CA LEU A 192 -15.08 3.71 -15.35
C LEU A 192 -16.37 3.86 -14.51
N LEU A 193 -16.24 4.18 -13.22
CA LEU A 193 -17.39 4.47 -12.36
C LEU A 193 -18.16 5.70 -12.82
N GLY A 194 -17.46 6.77 -13.20
CA GLY A 194 -18.06 7.99 -13.75
C GLY A 194 -18.90 7.67 -15.00
N LEU A 195 -18.33 6.93 -15.95
CA LEU A 195 -19.04 6.48 -17.16
C LEU A 195 -20.23 5.56 -16.85
N ALA A 196 -20.11 4.68 -15.85
CA ALA A 196 -21.20 3.81 -15.43
C ALA A 196 -22.36 4.61 -14.81
N ILE A 197 -22.06 5.61 -13.98
CA ILE A 197 -23.07 6.46 -13.37
C ILE A 197 -23.74 7.35 -14.42
N THR A 198 -22.96 7.99 -15.30
CA THR A 198 -23.54 8.87 -16.33
C THR A 198 -24.36 8.09 -17.34
N SER A 199 -23.95 6.88 -17.74
CA SER A 199 -24.76 6.01 -18.59
C SER A 199 -26.06 5.55 -17.91
N LEU A 200 -26.02 5.27 -16.61
CA LEU A 200 -27.21 4.94 -15.84
C LEU A 200 -28.17 6.13 -15.74
N PHE A 201 -27.65 7.34 -15.51
CA PHE A 201 -28.47 8.56 -15.47
C PHE A 201 -29.07 8.88 -16.84
N THR A 202 -28.29 8.83 -17.93
CA THR A 202 -28.83 9.09 -19.28
C THR A 202 -29.87 8.06 -19.67
N PHE A 203 -29.70 6.80 -19.26
CA PHE A 203 -30.70 5.76 -19.42
C PHE A 203 -31.99 6.10 -18.67
N ILE A 204 -31.92 6.40 -17.36
CA ILE A 204 -33.10 6.77 -16.55
C ILE A 204 -33.81 7.98 -17.15
N PHE A 205 -33.07 9.03 -17.52
CA PHE A 205 -33.63 10.24 -18.14
C PHE A 205 -34.33 9.93 -19.46
N LYS A 206 -33.73 9.09 -20.31
CA LYS A 206 -34.36 8.68 -21.57
C LYS A 206 -35.67 7.94 -21.32
N VAL A 207 -35.69 6.97 -20.41
CA VAL A 207 -36.93 6.25 -20.05
C VAL A 207 -38.01 7.21 -19.52
N TYR A 208 -37.62 8.18 -18.71
CA TYR A 208 -38.55 9.16 -18.15
C TYR A 208 -39.15 10.08 -19.23
N PHE A 209 -38.31 10.63 -20.13
CA PHE A 209 -38.77 11.51 -21.20
C PHE A 209 -39.54 10.77 -22.30
N ASP A 210 -39.10 9.58 -22.71
CA ASP A 210 -39.85 8.74 -23.66
C ASP A 210 -41.26 8.46 -23.11
N ARG A 211 -41.41 8.24 -21.80
CA ARG A 211 -42.72 8.02 -21.17
C ARG A 211 -43.59 9.28 -21.12
N ALA A 212 -43.00 10.45 -20.98
CA ALA A 212 -43.71 11.73 -20.97
C ALA A 212 -44.23 12.10 -22.37
N ASP A 213 -43.47 11.81 -23.43
CA ASP A 213 -43.90 12.04 -24.82
C ASP A 213 -45.02 11.06 -25.24
N TYR A 214 -45.02 9.83 -24.71
CA TYR A 214 -46.07 8.82 -24.97
C TYR A 214 -47.46 9.19 -24.43
N GLU A 215 -47.56 10.12 -23.47
CA GLU A 215 -48.85 10.63 -22.98
C GLU A 215 -49.47 11.67 -23.93
N ASN A 216 -48.71 12.22 -24.89
CA ASN A 216 -49.14 13.33 -25.72
C ASN A 216 -49.53 12.96 -27.16
N ASP A 217 -49.23 11.75 -27.67
CA ASP A 217 -49.55 11.40 -29.06
C ASP A 217 -50.08 9.97 -29.23
N GLY A 218 -51.37 9.84 -29.55
CA GLY A 218 -52.12 8.59 -29.52
C GLY A 218 -51.92 7.64 -30.72
N LEU A 219 -51.22 8.07 -31.79
CA LEU A 219 -51.26 7.40 -33.10
C LEU A 219 -49.92 6.78 -33.58
N THR A 220 -48.80 6.97 -32.90
CA THR A 220 -47.46 6.43 -33.29
C THR A 220 -47.05 5.16 -32.52
N LYS A 221 -48.02 4.45 -31.92
CA LYS A 221 -47.80 3.35 -30.95
C LYS A 221 -47.16 2.06 -31.48
N LEU A 222 -47.14 1.79 -32.79
CA LEU A 222 -46.72 0.47 -33.28
C LEU A 222 -45.28 0.39 -33.80
N VAL A 223 -44.71 1.51 -34.28
CA VAL A 223 -43.35 1.54 -34.87
C VAL A 223 -42.28 1.91 -33.84
N LEU A 224 -42.65 2.65 -32.78
CA LEU A 224 -41.72 3.05 -31.72
C LEU A 224 -41.45 1.97 -30.66
N THR A 225 -42.34 0.99 -30.50
CA THR A 225 -42.19 -0.10 -29.52
C THR A 225 -41.09 -1.09 -29.86
N THR A 226 -40.79 -1.33 -31.14
CA THR A 226 -39.70 -2.21 -31.56
C THR A 226 -38.33 -1.53 -31.43
N GLN A 227 -38.26 -0.21 -31.64
CA GLN A 227 -37.02 0.55 -31.59
C GLN A 227 -36.60 0.92 -30.15
N SER A 228 -37.56 1.10 -29.23
CA SER A 228 -37.24 1.30 -27.81
C SER A 228 -36.62 0.03 -27.20
N ASN A 229 -37.16 -1.16 -27.50
CA ASN A 229 -36.65 -2.44 -27.01
C ASN A 229 -35.21 -2.73 -27.42
N LEU A 230 -34.80 -2.34 -28.63
CA LEU A 230 -33.41 -2.50 -29.07
C LEU A 230 -32.43 -1.64 -28.25
N ASN A 231 -32.82 -0.40 -27.90
CA ASN A 231 -31.99 0.47 -27.07
C ASN A 231 -31.80 -0.08 -25.65
N TYR A 232 -32.83 -0.71 -25.08
CA TYR A 232 -32.72 -1.41 -23.80
C TYR A 232 -31.72 -2.58 -23.87
N ILE A 233 -31.79 -3.38 -24.94
CA ILE A 233 -30.86 -4.50 -25.16
C ILE A 233 -29.43 -4.00 -25.31
N TYR A 234 -29.18 -2.92 -26.07
CA TYR A 234 -27.85 -2.34 -26.21
C TYR A 234 -27.31 -1.78 -24.89
N GLY A 235 -28.16 -1.13 -24.09
CA GLY A 235 -27.78 -0.67 -22.75
C GLY A 235 -27.38 -1.82 -21.83
N LEU A 236 -28.14 -2.92 -21.85
CA LEU A 236 -27.88 -4.11 -21.04
C LEU A 236 -26.58 -4.82 -21.48
N ILE A 237 -26.37 -4.93 -22.80
CA ILE A 237 -25.11 -5.45 -23.37
C ILE A 237 -23.91 -4.60 -22.94
N LEU A 238 -24.03 -3.27 -22.95
CA LEU A 238 -22.95 -2.38 -22.53
C LEU A 238 -22.62 -2.55 -21.04
N VAL A 239 -23.64 -2.67 -20.17
CA VAL A 239 -23.44 -2.96 -18.75
C VAL A 239 -22.74 -4.30 -18.54
N VAL A 240 -23.09 -5.34 -19.30
CA VAL A 240 -22.44 -6.65 -19.26
C VAL A 240 -20.99 -6.59 -19.75
N ILE A 241 -20.70 -5.84 -20.81
CA ILE A 241 -19.34 -5.66 -21.34
C ILE A 241 -18.47 -4.91 -20.33
N VAL A 242 -18.98 -3.82 -19.74
CA VAL A 242 -18.25 -3.05 -18.71
C VAL A 242 -18.04 -3.89 -17.45
N GLY A 243 -19.06 -4.64 -17.01
CA GLY A 243 -18.96 -5.55 -15.87
C GLY A 243 -17.95 -6.68 -16.10
N SER A 244 -17.92 -7.28 -17.28
CA SER A 244 -16.98 -8.36 -17.63
C SER A 244 -15.54 -7.85 -17.74
N LEU A 245 -15.31 -6.67 -18.33
CA LEU A 245 -14.01 -5.99 -18.32
C LEU A 245 -13.51 -5.74 -16.89
N PHE A 246 -14.40 -5.32 -15.98
CA PHE A 246 -14.05 -5.10 -14.58
C PHE A 246 -13.63 -6.40 -13.89
N ILE A 247 -14.32 -7.52 -14.15
CA ILE A 247 -13.97 -8.85 -13.62
C ILE A 247 -12.61 -9.31 -14.17
N VAL A 248 -12.33 -9.11 -15.46
CA VAL A 248 -11.05 -9.48 -16.09
C VAL A 248 -9.90 -8.66 -15.51
N ILE A 249 -10.07 -7.35 -15.36
CA ILE A 249 -9.05 -6.47 -14.76
C ILE A 249 -8.80 -6.88 -13.30
N ARG A 250 -9.85 -7.12 -12.51
CA ARG A 250 -9.75 -7.60 -11.13
C ARG A 250 -9.00 -8.93 -11.05
N ASN A 251 -9.37 -9.90 -11.89
CA ASN A 251 -8.72 -11.22 -11.90
C ASN A 251 -7.26 -11.15 -12.34
N SER A 252 -6.93 -10.27 -13.31
CA SER A 252 -5.56 -10.04 -13.76
C SER A 252 -4.69 -9.39 -12.67
N TYR A 253 -5.28 -8.50 -11.86
CA TYR A 253 -4.60 -7.92 -10.71
C TYR A 253 -4.33 -8.97 -9.63
N LEU A 254 -5.33 -9.81 -9.32
CA LEU A 254 -5.20 -10.88 -8.34
C LEU A 254 -4.23 -12.00 -8.79
N SER A 255 -4.20 -12.34 -10.08
CA SER A 255 -3.28 -13.36 -10.61
C SER A 255 -1.82 -12.90 -10.57
N ARG A 256 -1.54 -11.62 -10.86
CA ARG A 256 -0.20 -11.04 -10.66
C ARG A 256 0.24 -11.09 -9.20
N LYS A 257 -0.68 -10.87 -8.25
CA LYS A 257 -0.41 -11.02 -6.81
C LYS A 257 -0.03 -12.46 -6.44
N ARG A 258 -0.63 -13.47 -7.07
CA ARG A 258 -0.31 -14.89 -6.85
C ARG A 258 1.05 -15.28 -7.46
N ILE A 259 1.39 -14.80 -8.65
CA ILE A 259 2.68 -15.08 -9.30
C ILE A 259 3.85 -14.48 -8.51
N ASN A 260 3.72 -13.25 -8.00
CA ASN A 260 4.75 -12.64 -7.17
C ASN A 260 4.99 -13.41 -5.86
N ARG A 261 3.94 -13.97 -5.24
CA ARG A 261 4.09 -14.86 -4.07
C ARG A 261 4.83 -16.16 -4.39
N ILE A 262 4.56 -16.76 -5.56
CA ILE A 262 5.24 -18.00 -5.99
C ILE A 262 6.73 -17.73 -6.28
N LEU A 263 7.04 -16.62 -6.96
CA LEU A 263 8.43 -16.25 -7.24
C LEU A 263 9.22 -15.93 -5.96
N GLN A 264 8.59 -15.32 -4.96
CA GLN A 264 9.21 -15.06 -3.65
C GLN A 264 9.44 -16.33 -2.80
N ASN A 265 8.59 -17.35 -2.94
CA ASN A 265 8.84 -18.65 -2.29
C ASN A 265 9.94 -19.45 -2.99
N LYS A 266 10.11 -19.28 -4.31
CA LYS A 266 11.14 -19.99 -5.08
C LYS A 266 12.55 -19.42 -4.88
N SER A 267 12.67 -18.18 -4.40
CA SER A 267 13.97 -17.56 -4.05
C SER A 267 14.41 -17.82 -2.60
N ARG A 268 13.66 -18.64 -1.84
CA ARG A 268 13.98 -19.04 -0.46
C ARG A 268 14.46 -20.49 -0.35
N ILE A 269 14.56 -21.20 -1.48
CA ILE A 269 15.21 -22.50 -1.62
C ILE A 269 16.51 -22.25 -2.36
#